data_AF-A0A1W1ZR05-F1
#
_entry.id   AF-A0A1W1ZR05-F1
#
_cell.length_a   1.000
_cell.length_b   1.000
_cell.length_c   1.000
_cell.angle_alpha   90.00
_cell.angle_beta   90.00
_cell.angle_gamma   90.00
#
_symmetry.space_group_name_H-M   'P 1'
#
loop_
_entity.id
_entity.type
_entity.pdbx_description
1 polymer ?
#
loop_
_entity_poly.entity_id
_entity_poly.type
_entity_poly.pdbx_seq_one_letter_code
_entity_poly.pdbx_strand_id
1 'polypeptide(L)'
;MTISDDDKAPELSRETHVTAGELNRNFGEIQDRARHGPVVVTHHGRPRVAIVSIEDYEKLKAAKAPPDGTYRRKLSIVLDCIQECYVSLDRDWTIVSVNRMAELFIGMSRDELVGLDWRTAFPNTRGSVAEDHLRRVFAHGEVAAFETTSLTNPHRTVAIRMFPLPLPGGGAGILFSTVSAGPSR
;
A
#
# COMPACT_ATOMS: atom_id res chain seq x y z
N MET A 1 3.43 -27.03 4.13
CA MET A 1 2.95 -25.67 4.49
C MET A 1 3.89 -25.20 5.57
N THR A 2 5.03 -24.66 5.14
CA THR A 2 6.17 -24.36 6.01
C THR A 2 6.29 -22.85 6.01
N ILE A 3 6.07 -22.26 7.18
CA ILE A 3 6.27 -20.83 7.42
C ILE A 3 7.78 -20.61 7.30
N SER A 4 8.22 -19.90 6.26
CA SER A 4 9.63 -19.54 6.09
C SER A 4 10.06 -18.61 7.22
N ASP A 5 11.00 -19.10 8.02
CA ASP A 5 11.75 -18.45 9.11
C ASP A 5 12.75 -17.37 8.61
N ASP A 6 12.38 -16.56 7.60
CA ASP A 6 13.32 -15.63 6.95
C ASP A 6 13.38 -14.22 7.57
N ASP A 7 12.84 -14.00 8.77
CA ASP A 7 12.90 -12.72 9.48
C ASP A 7 13.90 -12.71 10.66
N LYS A 8 14.93 -13.56 10.60
CA LYS A 8 16.09 -13.43 11.49
C LYS A 8 16.98 -12.31 10.98
N ALA A 9 16.98 -11.19 11.71
CA ALA A 9 18.03 -10.19 11.61
C ALA A 9 19.40 -10.88 11.60
N PRO A 10 20.32 -10.50 10.70
CA PRO A 10 21.61 -11.17 10.60
C PRO A 10 22.31 -11.10 11.97
N GLU A 11 22.63 -12.27 12.53
CA GLU A 11 23.47 -12.39 13.72
C GLU A 11 24.85 -11.82 13.37
N LEU A 12 25.04 -10.54 13.70
CA LEU A 12 26.31 -9.83 13.58
C LEU A 12 27.35 -10.62 14.39
N SER A 13 28.40 -11.09 13.71
CA SER A 13 29.46 -11.88 14.32
C SER A 13 30.11 -11.13 15.48
N ARG A 14 30.59 -11.85 16.50
CA ARG A 14 31.25 -11.26 17.69
C ARG A 14 32.42 -10.32 17.36
N GLU A 15 32.96 -10.38 16.14
CA GLU A 15 34.07 -9.52 15.65
C GLU A 15 33.65 -8.08 15.34
N THR A 16 32.36 -7.74 15.31
CA THR A 16 31.90 -6.37 15.03
C THR A 16 31.45 -5.59 16.26
N HIS A 17 31.61 -6.15 17.47
CA HIS A 17 31.28 -5.47 18.72
C HIS A 17 32.51 -4.83 19.37
N VAL A 18 32.40 -3.57 19.75
CA VAL A 18 33.44 -2.83 20.49
C VAL A 18 32.83 -2.17 21.72
N THR A 19 33.62 -1.98 22.77
CA THR A 19 33.21 -1.19 23.93
C THR A 19 33.35 0.31 23.66
N ALA A 20 32.64 1.15 24.40
CA ALA A 20 32.83 2.61 24.32
C ALA A 20 34.28 3.05 24.62
N GLY A 21 34.99 2.30 25.49
CA GLY A 21 36.40 2.56 25.78
C GLY A 21 37.33 2.22 24.61
N GLU A 22 37.06 1.13 23.88
CA GLU A 22 37.80 0.78 22.65
C GLU A 22 37.50 1.75 21.52
N LEU A 23 36.25 2.21 21.40
CA LEU A 23 35.87 3.24 20.45
C LEU A 23 36.71 4.51 20.61
N ASN A 24 36.84 4.99 21.86
CA ASN A 24 37.60 6.20 22.13
C ASN A 24 39.11 6.03 21.89
N ARG A 25 39.66 4.84 22.11
CA ARG A 25 41.10 4.56 21.94
C ARG A 25 41.49 4.30 20.49
N ASN A 26 40.62 3.63 19.72
CA ASN A 26 40.94 3.12 18.37
C ASN A 26 39.99 3.68 17.30
N PHE A 27 39.58 4.94 17.44
CA PHE A 27 38.54 5.54 16.59
C PHE A 27 38.83 5.40 15.09
N GLY A 28 40.09 5.61 14.66
CA GLY A 28 40.47 5.51 13.24
C GLY A 28 40.31 4.10 12.65
N GLU A 29 40.74 3.07 13.40
CA GLU A 29 40.59 1.67 12.98
C GLU A 29 39.12 1.25 12.95
N ILE A 30 38.34 1.69 13.94
CA ILE A 30 36.91 1.40 14.02
C ILE A 30 36.15 2.10 12.90
N GLN A 31 36.56 3.32 12.52
CA GLN A 31 36.01 4.03 11.37
C GLN A 31 36.28 3.30 10.06
N ASP A 32 37.50 2.78 9.85
CA ASP A 32 37.84 2.04 8.62
C ASP A 32 37.11 0.69 8.55
N ARG A 33 36.94 0.02 9.69
CA ARG A 33 36.07 -1.16 9.81
C ARG A 33 34.61 -0.82 9.47
N ALA A 34 34.11 0.33 9.92
CA ALA A 34 32.75 0.77 9.62
C ALA A 34 32.48 1.02 8.12
N ARG A 35 33.52 1.15 7.29
CA ARG A 35 33.39 1.21 5.81
C ARG A 35 33.09 -0.15 5.17
N HIS A 36 33.37 -1.23 5.88
CA HIS A 36 33.20 -2.61 5.39
C HIS A 36 32.04 -3.34 6.09
N GLY A 37 31.43 -2.72 7.10
CA GLY A 37 30.24 -3.23 7.78
C GLY A 37 29.96 -2.51 9.09
N PRO A 38 28.72 -2.55 9.59
CA PRO A 38 28.32 -1.87 10.83
C PRO A 38 29.12 -2.37 12.04
N VAL A 39 29.73 -1.45 12.79
CA VAL A 39 30.41 -1.76 14.05
C VAL A 39 29.50 -1.40 15.23
N VAL A 40 29.17 -2.38 16.07
CA VAL A 40 28.27 -2.21 17.19
C VAL A 40 29.03 -1.81 18.45
N VAL A 41 28.72 -0.64 18.97
CA VAL A 41 29.24 -0.14 20.24
C VAL A 41 28.37 -0.66 21.39
N THR A 42 29.02 -1.26 22.37
CA THR A 42 28.40 -1.87 23.54
C THR A 42 28.75 -1.13 24.83
N HIS A 43 27.84 -1.19 25.81
CA HIS A 43 28.06 -0.75 27.18
C HIS A 43 27.66 -1.89 28.13
N HIS A 44 28.59 -2.36 28.97
CA HIS A 44 28.44 -3.58 29.78
C HIS A 44 27.95 -4.79 28.96
N GLY A 45 28.50 -4.98 27.76
CA GLY A 45 28.14 -6.08 26.85
C GLY A 45 26.80 -5.94 26.13
N ARG A 46 26.04 -4.86 26.35
CA ARG A 46 24.78 -4.60 25.66
C ARG A 46 24.96 -3.65 24.47
N PRO A 47 24.51 -4.01 23.26
CA PRO A 47 24.45 -3.09 22.10
C PRO A 47 23.70 -1.81 22.42
N ARG A 48 24.24 -0.66 22.01
CA ARG A 48 23.61 0.66 22.21
C ARG A 48 23.58 1.51 20.94
N VAL A 49 24.69 1.50 20.20
CA VAL A 49 24.88 2.33 19.01
C VAL A 49 25.59 1.49 17.96
N ALA A 50 25.30 1.70 16.68
CA ALA A 50 26.10 1.17 15.58
C ALA A 50 26.76 2.34 14.86
N ILE A 51 28.03 2.18 14.51
CA ILE A 51 28.75 3.06 13.61
C ILE A 51 28.61 2.45 12.23
N VAL A 52 28.07 3.24 11.32
CA VAL A 52 27.88 2.89 9.91
C VAL A 52 28.58 3.93 9.06
N SER A 53 29.09 3.50 7.91
CA SER A 53 29.57 4.44 6.90
C SER A 53 28.44 5.38 6.47
N ILE A 54 28.79 6.58 6.02
CA ILE A 54 27.79 7.51 5.47
C ILE A 54 27.10 6.92 4.24
N GLU A 55 27.83 6.15 3.44
CA GLU A 55 27.29 5.48 2.25
C GLU A 55 26.23 4.44 2.64
N ASP A 56 26.51 3.60 3.63
CA ASP A 56 25.55 2.60 4.09
C ASP A 56 24.37 3.23 4.83
N TYR A 57 24.60 4.32 5.57
CA TYR A 57 23.52 5.11 6.16
C TYR A 57 22.58 5.67 5.10
N GLU A 58 23.11 6.26 4.03
CA GLU A 58 22.29 6.77 2.92
C GLU A 58 21.57 5.64 2.17
N LYS A 59 22.20 4.48 1.96
CA LYS A 59 21.53 3.29 1.39
C LYS A 59 20.37 2.82 2.26
N LEU A 60 20.57 2.70 3.57
CA LEU A 60 19.52 2.32 4.53
C LEU A 60 18.37 3.33 4.56
N LYS A 61 18.69 4.62 4.47
CA LYS A 61 17.72 5.70 4.41
C LYS A 61 16.94 5.70 3.10
N ALA A 62 17.60 5.46 1.97
CA ALA A 62 16.96 5.34 0.66
C ALA A 62 16.04 4.12 0.57
N ALA A 63 16.43 2.97 1.16
CA ALA A 63 15.58 1.78 1.21
C ALA A 63 14.29 2.00 2.03
N LYS A 64 14.35 2.89 3.03
CA LYS A 64 13.18 3.28 3.85
C LYS A 64 12.48 4.54 3.35
N ALA A 65 12.98 5.19 2.31
CA ALA A 65 12.33 6.36 1.76
C ALA A 65 10.97 5.93 1.18
N PRO A 66 9.91 6.73 1.35
CA PRO A 66 8.67 6.49 0.63
C PRO A 66 8.98 6.38 -0.86
N PRO A 67 8.31 5.47 -1.59
CA PRO A 67 8.45 5.40 -3.04
C PRO A 67 8.29 6.82 -3.62
N ASP A 68 9.24 7.23 -4.45
CA ASP A 68 9.24 8.55 -5.05
C ASP A 68 8.00 8.78 -5.93
N GLY A 69 7.79 10.03 -6.37
CA GLY A 69 6.67 10.38 -7.26
C GLY A 69 6.63 9.54 -8.54
N THR A 70 7.76 8.99 -8.97
CA THR A 70 7.89 8.10 -10.12
C THR A 70 7.15 6.78 -9.92
N TYR A 71 7.23 6.16 -8.73
CA TYR A 71 6.48 4.95 -8.41
C TYR A 71 4.97 5.21 -8.39
N ARG A 72 4.54 6.30 -7.73
CA ARG A 72 3.13 6.74 -7.76
C ARG A 72 2.65 6.98 -9.19
N ARG A 73 3.48 7.59 -10.03
CA ARG A 73 3.17 7.84 -11.44
C ARG A 73 3.07 6.55 -12.25
N LYS A 74 3.99 5.59 -12.06
CA LYS A 74 3.96 4.27 -12.72
C LYS A 74 2.71 3.48 -12.32
N LEU A 75 2.35 3.48 -11.04
CA LEU A 75 1.10 2.87 -10.55
C LEU A 75 -0.14 3.54 -11.16
N SER A 76 -0.16 4.88 -11.26
CA SER A 76 -1.23 5.59 -11.96
C SER A 76 -1.33 5.15 -13.41
N ILE A 77 -0.19 5.11 -14.14
CA ILE A 77 -0.17 4.68 -15.54
C ILE A 77 -0.73 3.27 -15.71
N VAL A 78 -0.33 2.32 -14.85
CA VAL A 78 -0.87 0.95 -14.89
C VAL A 78 -2.37 0.93 -14.62
N LEU A 79 -2.85 1.64 -13.58
CA LEU A 79 -4.28 1.73 -13.27
C LEU A 79 -5.09 2.44 -14.36
N ASP A 80 -4.51 3.43 -15.04
CA ASP A 80 -5.13 4.18 -16.13
C ASP A 80 -5.19 3.38 -17.44
N CYS A 81 -4.32 2.37 -17.60
CA CYS A 81 -4.35 1.44 -18.72
C CYS A 81 -5.31 0.25 -18.51
N ILE A 82 -5.80 0.03 -17.28
CA ILE A 82 -6.82 -0.99 -17.01
C ILE A 82 -8.15 -0.51 -17.60
N GLN A 83 -8.75 -1.32 -18.47
CA GLN A 83 -10.05 -1.00 -19.10
C GLN A 83 -11.25 -1.17 -18.15
N GLU A 84 -11.03 -1.72 -16.95
CA GLU A 84 -12.02 -1.76 -15.88
C GLU A 84 -12.00 -0.45 -15.08
N CYS A 85 -13.17 -0.03 -14.60
CA CYS A 85 -13.26 1.10 -13.70
C CYS A 85 -12.73 0.69 -12.33
N TYR A 86 -11.89 1.53 -11.73
CA TYR A 86 -11.31 1.31 -10.41
C TYR A 86 -11.61 2.46 -9.46
N VAL A 87 -12.07 2.13 -8.26
CA VAL A 87 -12.25 3.04 -7.13
C VAL A 87 -11.70 2.38 -5.87
N SER A 88 -11.04 3.14 -4.99
CA SER A 88 -10.62 2.64 -3.68
C SER A 88 -11.11 3.52 -2.54
N LEU A 89 -11.44 2.89 -1.42
CA LEU A 89 -11.90 3.52 -0.20
C LEU A 89 -10.94 3.21 0.96
N ASP A 90 -10.80 4.14 1.91
CA ASP A 90 -10.25 3.85 3.24
C ASP A 90 -11.34 3.31 4.19
N ARG A 91 -10.98 3.01 5.45
CA ARG A 91 -11.94 2.52 6.46
C ARG A 91 -13.01 3.53 6.84
N ASP A 92 -12.77 4.81 6.64
CA ASP A 92 -13.73 5.87 6.91
C ASP A 92 -14.69 6.09 5.73
N TRP A 93 -14.63 5.22 4.72
CA TRP A 93 -15.41 5.26 3.48
C TRP A 93 -15.07 6.46 2.59
N THR A 94 -13.91 7.08 2.81
CA THR A 94 -13.42 8.17 1.97
C THR A 94 -12.85 7.59 0.69
N ILE A 95 -13.18 8.20 -0.45
CA ILE A 95 -12.60 7.82 -1.74
C ILE A 95 -11.13 8.27 -1.77
N VAL A 96 -10.22 7.30 -1.85
CA VAL A 96 -8.76 7.52 -1.84
C VAL A 96 -8.18 7.65 -3.25
N SER A 97 -8.78 6.96 -4.22
CA SER A 97 -8.29 6.93 -5.60
C SER A 97 -9.38 6.48 -6.57
N VAL A 98 -9.31 7.00 -7.80
CA VAL A 98 -10.12 6.58 -8.95
C VAL A 98 -9.24 6.57 -10.20
N ASN A 99 -9.42 5.58 -11.08
CA ASN A 99 -8.73 5.58 -12.39
C ASN A 99 -9.54 6.35 -13.44
N ARG A 100 -8.91 6.65 -14.59
CA ARG A 100 -9.56 7.39 -15.68
C ARG A 100 -10.84 6.74 -16.21
N MET A 101 -10.89 5.41 -16.25
CA MET A 101 -12.09 4.69 -16.69
C MET A 101 -13.27 4.92 -15.73
N ALA A 102 -13.02 4.92 -14.42
CA ALA A 102 -14.04 5.23 -13.42
C ALA A 102 -14.55 6.67 -13.55
N GLU A 103 -13.66 7.66 -13.75
CA GLU A 103 -14.06 9.06 -13.98
C GLU A 103 -15.04 9.17 -15.17
N LEU A 104 -14.69 8.53 -16.30
CA LEU A 104 -15.52 8.53 -17.51
C LEU A 104 -16.86 7.82 -17.29
N PHE A 105 -16.89 6.73 -16.51
CA PHE A 105 -18.11 5.98 -16.23
C PHE A 105 -19.03 6.72 -15.26
N ILE A 106 -18.46 7.33 -14.22
CA ILE A 106 -19.19 8.06 -13.16
C ILE A 106 -19.64 9.43 -13.67
N GLY A 107 -18.86 10.06 -14.56
CA GLY A 107 -19.11 11.41 -15.07
C GLY A 107 -18.61 12.51 -14.13
N MET A 108 -17.69 12.20 -13.22
CA MET A 108 -17.05 13.15 -12.29
C MET A 108 -15.53 12.98 -12.35
N SER A 109 -14.80 14.07 -12.22
CA SER A 109 -13.34 14.04 -12.19
C SER A 109 -12.81 13.49 -10.86
N ARG A 110 -11.56 13.04 -10.87
CA ARG A 110 -10.82 12.60 -9.69
C ARG A 110 -10.79 13.67 -8.62
N ASP A 111 -10.59 14.93 -9.01
CA ASP A 111 -10.50 16.05 -8.07
C ASP A 111 -11.86 16.33 -7.38
N GLU A 112 -12.97 15.96 -8.02
CA GLU A 112 -14.30 16.03 -7.42
C GLU A 112 -14.61 14.81 -6.54
N LEU A 113 -14.05 13.63 -6.85
CA LEU A 113 -14.37 12.38 -6.16
C LEU A 113 -13.45 12.09 -4.97
N VAL A 114 -12.15 12.31 -5.11
CA VAL A 114 -11.16 11.95 -4.08
C VAL A 114 -11.33 12.86 -2.86
N GLY A 115 -11.39 12.24 -1.68
CA GLY A 115 -11.64 12.94 -0.42
C GLY A 115 -13.12 13.04 -0.04
N LEU A 116 -14.05 12.67 -0.93
CA LEU A 116 -15.46 12.56 -0.57
C LEU A 116 -15.77 11.24 0.14
N ASP A 117 -16.73 11.29 1.07
CA ASP A 117 -17.38 10.08 1.59
C ASP A 117 -18.16 9.38 0.45
N TRP A 118 -17.92 8.08 0.29
CA TRP A 118 -18.52 7.22 -0.73
C TRP A 118 -20.05 7.33 -0.78
N ARG A 119 -20.71 7.43 0.38
CA ARG A 119 -22.18 7.48 0.45
C ARG A 119 -22.71 8.84 0.02
N THR A 120 -21.90 9.88 0.16
CA THR A 120 -22.19 11.23 -0.30
C THR A 120 -22.01 11.33 -1.81
N ALA A 121 -20.92 10.76 -2.35
CA ALA A 121 -20.68 10.68 -3.79
C ALA A 121 -21.70 9.79 -4.52
N PHE A 122 -22.16 8.71 -3.87
CA PHE A 122 -23.12 7.76 -4.45
C PHE A 122 -24.29 7.50 -3.48
N PRO A 123 -25.27 8.42 -3.36
CA PRO A 123 -26.38 8.30 -2.40
C PRO A 123 -27.22 7.02 -2.58
N ASN A 124 -27.33 6.55 -3.82
CA ASN A 124 -28.07 5.34 -4.18
C ASN A 124 -27.39 4.03 -3.70
N THR A 125 -26.18 4.10 -3.13
CA THR A 125 -25.51 2.94 -2.55
C THR A 125 -26.10 2.51 -1.22
N ARG A 126 -26.83 3.39 -0.51
CA ARG A 126 -27.39 3.07 0.80
C ARG A 126 -28.36 1.90 0.73
N GLY A 127 -28.10 0.86 1.51
CA GLY A 127 -28.89 -0.37 1.53
C GLY A 127 -28.73 -1.25 0.28
N SER A 128 -27.75 -0.95 -0.57
CA SER A 128 -27.46 -1.76 -1.75
C SER A 128 -26.61 -2.99 -1.41
N VAL A 129 -26.66 -4.00 -2.28
CA VAL A 129 -25.79 -5.18 -2.23
C VAL A 129 -24.31 -4.78 -2.21
N ALA A 130 -23.94 -3.68 -2.88
CA ALA A 130 -22.59 -3.16 -2.87
C ALA A 130 -22.14 -2.64 -1.50
N GLU A 131 -23.02 -1.96 -0.75
CA GLU A 131 -22.70 -1.51 0.60
C GLU A 131 -22.49 -2.70 1.56
N ASP A 132 -23.34 -3.72 1.47
CA ASP A 132 -23.25 -4.90 2.32
C ASP A 132 -21.95 -5.69 2.06
N HIS A 133 -21.54 -5.83 0.80
CA HIS A 133 -20.26 -6.44 0.46
C HIS A 133 -19.07 -5.59 0.94
N LEU A 134 -19.10 -4.28 0.76
CA LEU A 134 -18.05 -3.40 1.31
C LEU A 134 -17.93 -3.53 2.83
N ARG A 135 -19.05 -3.63 3.54
CA ARG A 135 -19.04 -3.83 5.00
C ARG A 135 -18.34 -5.14 5.38
N ARG A 136 -18.56 -6.23 4.64
CA ARG A 136 -17.87 -7.52 4.86
C ARG A 136 -16.39 -7.47 4.48
N VAL A 137 -16.02 -6.78 3.41
CA VAL A 137 -14.62 -6.54 3.03
C VAL A 137 -13.90 -5.83 4.18
N PHE A 138 -14.49 -4.77 4.74
CA PHE A 138 -13.87 -4.04 5.85
C PHE A 138 -13.82 -4.83 7.15
N ALA A 139 -14.86 -5.61 7.47
CA ALA A 139 -14.95 -6.36 8.72
C ALA A 139 -14.10 -7.63 8.73
N HIS A 140 -14.04 -8.34 7.60
CA HIS A 140 -13.51 -9.71 7.53
C HIS A 140 -12.44 -9.92 6.45
N GLY A 141 -12.17 -8.90 5.61
CA GLY A 141 -11.25 -9.05 4.48
C GLY A 141 -11.78 -9.94 3.36
N GLU A 142 -13.09 -10.17 3.32
CA GLU A 142 -13.72 -11.03 2.31
C GLU A 142 -13.65 -10.41 0.92
N VAL A 143 -13.25 -11.21 -0.07
CA VAL A 143 -13.35 -10.83 -1.49
C VAL A 143 -14.76 -11.11 -1.98
N ALA A 144 -15.37 -10.15 -2.66
CA ALA A 144 -16.70 -10.29 -3.26
C ALA A 144 -16.64 -10.10 -4.78
N ALA A 145 -17.45 -10.87 -5.51
CA ALA A 145 -17.65 -10.70 -6.94
C ALA A 145 -19.12 -10.98 -7.27
N PHE A 146 -19.81 -10.04 -7.91
CA PHE A 146 -21.23 -10.14 -8.21
C PHE A 146 -21.63 -9.20 -9.35
N GLU A 147 -22.76 -9.48 -9.99
CA GLU A 147 -23.36 -8.59 -10.97
C GLU A 147 -24.53 -7.83 -10.35
N THR A 148 -24.68 -6.57 -10.70
CA THR A 148 -25.79 -5.73 -10.22
C THR A 148 -26.12 -4.63 -11.21
N THR A 149 -27.26 -3.97 -11.01
CA THR A 149 -27.61 -2.76 -11.76
C THR A 149 -26.70 -1.61 -11.34
N SER A 150 -26.18 -0.85 -12.32
CA SER A 150 -25.30 0.28 -12.04
C SER A 150 -26.03 1.34 -11.22
N LEU A 151 -25.31 1.84 -10.20
CA LEU A 151 -25.78 2.87 -9.26
C LEU A 151 -25.88 4.26 -9.90
N THR A 152 -25.11 4.48 -10.97
CA THR A 152 -25.09 5.75 -11.73
C THR A 152 -25.93 5.67 -13.00
N ASN A 153 -26.22 4.47 -13.50
CA ASN A 153 -27.05 4.27 -14.69
C ASN A 153 -27.92 3.01 -14.56
N PRO A 154 -29.21 3.15 -14.21
CA PRO A 154 -30.12 2.01 -14.01
C PRO A 154 -30.32 1.10 -15.24
N HIS A 155 -29.94 1.55 -16.44
CA HIS A 155 -30.07 0.76 -17.67
C HIS A 155 -28.85 -0.11 -17.98
N ARG A 156 -27.83 -0.12 -17.10
CA ARG A 156 -26.61 -0.90 -17.28
C ARG A 156 -26.45 -1.94 -16.19
N THR A 157 -26.13 -3.16 -16.58
CA THR A 157 -25.61 -4.18 -15.65
C THR A 157 -24.10 -4.03 -15.56
N VAL A 158 -23.59 -4.06 -14.34
CA VAL A 158 -22.16 -4.02 -14.04
C VAL A 158 -21.75 -5.27 -13.27
N ALA A 159 -20.61 -5.84 -13.67
CA ALA A 159 -19.90 -6.83 -12.87
C ALA A 159 -18.99 -6.07 -11.91
N ILE A 160 -19.09 -6.34 -10.61
CA ILE A 160 -18.33 -5.69 -9.56
C ILE A 160 -17.46 -6.72 -8.84
N ARG A 161 -16.20 -6.38 -8.59
CA ARG A 161 -15.29 -7.11 -7.71
C ARG A 161 -14.79 -6.19 -6.61
N MET A 162 -14.81 -6.68 -5.38
CA MET A 162 -14.36 -5.95 -4.20
C MET A 162 -13.35 -6.79 -3.42
N PHE A 163 -12.30 -6.15 -2.92
CA PHE A 163 -11.21 -6.82 -2.21
C PHE A 163 -10.56 -5.89 -1.19
N PRO A 164 -9.97 -6.42 -0.10
CA PRO A 164 -9.27 -5.60 0.87
C PRO A 164 -7.99 -4.99 0.26
N LEU A 165 -7.69 -3.75 0.64
CA LEU A 165 -6.44 -3.08 0.31
C LEU A 165 -5.60 -2.86 1.59
N PRO A 166 -4.28 -3.10 1.53
CA PRO A 166 -3.37 -2.85 2.65
C PRO A 166 -3.02 -1.36 2.76
N LEU A 167 -4.02 -0.48 2.82
CA LEU A 167 -3.83 0.94 3.14
C LEU A 167 -3.48 1.10 4.62
N PRO A 168 -2.82 2.21 5.03
CA PRO A 168 -2.70 2.56 6.44
C PRO A 168 -4.09 2.61 7.08
N GLY A 169 -4.32 1.79 8.13
CA GLY A 169 -5.64 1.65 8.74
C GLY A 169 -6.58 0.67 8.01
N GLY A 170 -6.26 0.22 6.81
CA GLY A 170 -7.07 -0.68 5.97
C GLY A 170 -7.95 0.06 4.96
N GLY A 171 -8.34 -0.65 3.91
CA GLY A 171 -9.16 -0.09 2.84
C GLY A 171 -9.82 -1.18 1.99
N ALA A 172 -10.57 -0.76 0.98
CA ALA A 172 -11.19 -1.63 0.00
C ALA A 172 -10.95 -1.12 -1.41
N GLY A 173 -10.62 -2.03 -2.34
CA GLY A 173 -10.57 -1.79 -3.77
C GLY A 173 -11.85 -2.29 -4.42
N ILE A 174 -12.36 -1.55 -5.39
CA ILE A 174 -13.58 -1.82 -6.14
C ILE A 174 -13.21 -1.75 -7.62
N LEU A 175 -13.40 -2.87 -8.32
CA LEU A 175 -13.32 -2.94 -9.78
C LEU A 175 -14.72 -3.15 -10.33
N PHE A 176 -15.06 -2.45 -11.40
CA PHE A 176 -16.32 -2.68 -12.09
C PHE A 176 -16.23 -2.46 -13.60
N SER A 177 -17.00 -3.23 -14.35
CA SER A 177 -17.09 -3.16 -15.80
C SER A 177 -18.53 -3.36 -16.26
N THR A 178 -18.89 -2.80 -17.40
CA THR A 178 -20.21 -3.06 -18.01
C THR A 178 -20.23 -4.48 -18.53
N VAL A 179 -21.28 -5.22 -18.16
CA VAL A 179 -21.59 -6.47 -18.84
C VAL A 179 -22.25 -6.08 -20.14
N SER A 180 -21.57 -6.31 -21.27
CA SER A 180 -22.18 -6.10 -22.59
C SER A 180 -23.47 -6.92 -22.66
N ALA A 181 -24.61 -6.26 -22.86
CA ALA A 181 -25.80 -6.97 -23.31
C ALA A 181 -25.42 -7.68 -24.62
N GLY A 182 -25.57 -9.00 -24.67
CA GLY A 182 -25.47 -9.74 -25.93
C GLY A 182 -26.34 -9.06 -27.00
N PRO A 183 -25.93 -9.10 -28.29
CA PRO A 183 -26.53 -8.28 -29.32
C PRO A 183 -28.06 -8.41 -29.30
N SER A 184 -28.76 -7.29 -29.17
CA SER A 184 -30.21 -7.24 -29.35
C SER A 184 -30.49 -7.78 -30.76
N ARG A 185 -31.27 -8.85 -30.82
CA ARG A 185 -31.76 -9.43 -32.08
C ARG A 185 -32.53 -8.42 -32.92
#